data_AF-A0A953HWN2-F1
#
_entry.id   AF-A0A953HWN2-F1
#
_cell.length_a   1.000
_cell.length_b   1.000
_cell.length_c   1.000
_cell.angle_alpha   90.00
_cell.angle_beta   90.00
_cell.angle_gamma   90.00
#
_symmetry.space_group_name_H-M   'P 1'
#
loop_
_entity.id
_entity.type
_entity.pdbx_description
1 polymer ?
#
loop_
_entity_poly.entity_id
_entity_poly.type
_entity_poly.pdbx_seq_one_letter_code
_entity_poly.pdbx_strand_id
1 'polypeptide(L)'
;MANNNIPKELKFEDLPNYESVLVKLNERNYPKHLLMGNGFSMAYDHQIFSYNALYDFIEDIEDPILSKLFEIINTKNFEQVMRQLDNFIELAKFFDKGGELVNTLTRASQLLQKSLVDAVSSLHPEHVFEISEGKSIACFDFLHEYLKKDGKVFSTNYDLLLYWVLMRNESKYANDGFGKEHLNPVETRRGQEEAKYGDLNWGKYKEMQKIFYVHGTLPIFDTGIAIEKEVYTNRKYLLENIKDRMNNKDYPVFVTAGNGEEKLEHIYHNRYLTYCYDQLCNITGSLVSFGFNFGEYDYHIIDAVNIAAKRGAQSGEKLFSVYIGVYSEPDLEYIINIQDKFDCKVNVYNSQTANIWG
;
A
#
# COMPACT_ATOMS: atom_id res chain seq x y z
N MET A 1 -25.61 -15.59 -8.27
CA MET A 1 -24.90 -14.52 -9.00
C MET A 1 -25.62 -13.21 -8.71
N ALA A 2 -24.93 -12.25 -8.11
CA ALA A 2 -25.50 -10.96 -7.74
C ALA A 2 -25.42 -10.01 -8.94
N ASN A 3 -26.08 -10.32 -10.05
CA ASN A 3 -25.95 -9.53 -11.27
C ASN A 3 -26.87 -8.30 -11.19
N ASN A 4 -26.32 -7.13 -11.54
CA ASN A 4 -26.99 -5.82 -11.66
C ASN A 4 -27.48 -5.18 -10.34
N ASN A 5 -26.58 -5.01 -9.37
CA ASN A 5 -26.92 -4.31 -8.12
C ASN A 5 -26.98 -2.78 -8.28
N ILE A 6 -26.23 -2.22 -9.24
CA ILE A 6 -26.23 -0.78 -9.52
C ILE A 6 -27.08 -0.54 -10.77
N PRO A 7 -28.18 0.24 -10.68
CA PRO A 7 -28.99 0.61 -11.83
C PRO A 7 -28.16 1.37 -12.88
N LYS A 8 -28.33 1.04 -14.16
CA LYS A 8 -27.62 1.72 -15.26
C LYS A 8 -27.96 3.21 -15.39
N GLU A 9 -29.10 3.63 -14.86
CA GLU A 9 -29.58 5.02 -14.91
C GLU A 9 -29.31 5.78 -13.59
N LEU A 10 -28.57 5.17 -12.65
CA LEU A 10 -28.15 5.86 -11.44
C LEU A 10 -27.18 6.98 -11.80
N LYS A 11 -27.44 8.18 -11.31
CA LYS A 11 -26.58 9.35 -11.51
C LYS A 11 -25.71 9.62 -10.30
N PHE A 12 -24.59 10.31 -10.50
CA PHE A 12 -23.68 10.67 -9.42
C PHE A 12 -24.35 11.56 -8.34
N GLU A 13 -25.24 12.46 -8.74
CA GLU A 13 -25.96 13.37 -7.84
C GLU A 13 -26.92 12.64 -6.87
N ASP A 14 -27.38 11.45 -7.25
CA ASP A 14 -28.31 10.63 -6.46
C ASP A 14 -27.61 9.65 -5.51
N LEU A 15 -26.28 9.65 -5.49
CA LEU A 15 -25.51 8.71 -4.69
C LEU A 15 -25.66 8.99 -3.18
N PRO A 16 -25.73 7.92 -2.36
CA PRO A 16 -25.72 8.08 -0.92
C PRO A 16 -24.42 8.77 -0.48
N ASN A 17 -24.52 9.62 0.54
CA ASN A 17 -23.33 10.16 1.21
C ASN A 17 -22.66 9.08 2.07
N TYR A 18 -21.39 9.31 2.41
CA TYR A 18 -20.57 8.39 3.19
C TYR A 18 -21.16 8.08 4.57
N GLU A 19 -21.70 9.09 5.26
CA GLU A 19 -22.32 8.90 6.57
C GLU A 19 -23.51 7.92 6.52
N SER A 20 -24.34 8.00 5.49
CA SER A 20 -25.47 7.07 5.30
C SER A 20 -25.01 5.62 5.08
N VAL A 21 -23.86 5.43 4.42
CA VAL A 21 -23.23 4.12 4.28
C VAL A 21 -22.79 3.60 5.65
N LEU A 22 -22.14 4.45 6.46
CA LEU A 22 -21.69 4.08 7.80
C LEU A 22 -22.86 3.72 8.72
N VAL A 23 -23.93 4.52 8.75
CA VAL A 23 -25.14 4.22 9.53
C VAL A 23 -25.68 2.84 9.18
N LYS A 24 -25.86 2.57 7.88
CA LYS A 24 -26.35 1.27 7.39
C LYS A 24 -25.42 0.10 7.75
N LEU A 25 -24.10 0.30 7.70
CA LEU A 25 -23.14 -0.73 8.08
C LEU A 25 -23.07 -0.93 9.59
N ASN A 26 -23.30 0.12 10.38
CA ASN A 26 -23.29 0.08 11.84
C ASN A 26 -24.51 -0.62 12.45
N GLU A 27 -25.62 -0.72 11.71
CA GLU A 27 -26.79 -1.52 12.09
C GLU A 27 -26.57 -3.04 11.95
N ARG A 28 -25.49 -3.46 11.29
CA ARG A 28 -25.18 -4.87 11.05
C ARG A 28 -24.21 -5.41 12.11
N ASN A 29 -24.37 -6.68 12.47
CA ASN A 29 -23.45 -7.40 13.37
C ASN A 29 -22.22 -7.99 12.67
N TYR A 30 -21.91 -7.53 11.45
CA TYR A 30 -20.75 -8.02 10.70
C TYR A 30 -19.62 -7.00 10.71
N PRO A 31 -18.35 -7.45 10.65
CA PRO A 31 -17.22 -6.54 10.49
C PRO A 31 -17.36 -5.66 9.25
N LYS A 32 -16.83 -4.45 9.34
CA LYS A 32 -16.61 -3.57 8.19
C LYS A 32 -15.12 -3.28 8.07
N HIS A 33 -14.61 -3.43 6.86
CA HIS A 33 -13.22 -3.26 6.52
C HIS A 33 -13.07 -2.06 5.59
N LEU A 34 -11.86 -1.50 5.53
CA LEU A 34 -11.52 -0.38 4.67
C LEU A 34 -10.43 -0.81 3.69
N LEU A 35 -10.58 -0.48 2.41
CA LEU A 35 -9.55 -0.53 1.39
C LEU A 35 -9.25 0.90 0.93
N MET A 36 -8.01 1.33 1.03
CA MET A 36 -7.58 2.66 0.61
C MET A 36 -6.66 2.55 -0.60
N GLY A 37 -6.88 3.45 -1.55
CA GLY A 37 -6.04 3.67 -2.72
C GLY A 37 -5.48 5.08 -2.81
N ASN A 38 -4.77 5.40 -3.88
CA ASN A 38 -4.02 6.66 -4.03
C ASN A 38 -4.91 7.89 -3.87
N GLY A 39 -6.23 7.77 -4.12
CA GLY A 39 -7.20 8.83 -3.84
C GLY A 39 -7.26 9.26 -2.37
N PHE A 40 -6.83 8.41 -1.40
CA PHE A 40 -6.63 8.79 0.00
C PHE A 40 -5.60 9.93 0.15
N SER A 41 -4.47 9.79 -0.52
CA SER A 41 -3.35 10.72 -0.46
C SER A 41 -3.58 11.93 -1.35
N MET A 42 -4.25 11.75 -2.50
CA MET A 42 -4.71 12.87 -3.33
C MET A 42 -5.76 13.73 -2.63
N ALA A 43 -6.63 13.13 -1.79
CA ALA A 43 -7.58 13.88 -0.98
C ALA A 43 -6.88 14.76 0.07
N TYR A 44 -5.65 14.43 0.47
CA TYR A 44 -4.83 15.29 1.32
C TYR A 44 -4.22 16.44 0.51
N ASP A 45 -3.55 16.10 -0.59
CA ASP A 45 -2.92 17.04 -1.51
C ASP A 45 -2.75 16.44 -2.92
N HIS A 46 -3.57 16.90 -3.87
CA HIS A 46 -3.55 16.46 -5.26
C HIS A 46 -2.39 17.05 -6.09
N GLN A 47 -1.64 18.01 -5.56
CA GLN A 47 -0.46 18.57 -6.23
C GLN A 47 0.78 17.72 -5.98
N ILE A 48 0.84 17.07 -4.81
CA ILE A 48 1.97 16.23 -4.39
C ILE A 48 1.73 14.77 -4.77
N PHE A 49 0.50 14.28 -4.59
CA PHE A 49 0.15 12.88 -4.86
C PHE A 49 -0.60 12.75 -6.20
N SER A 50 -0.19 11.80 -7.03
CA SER A 50 -0.91 11.40 -8.25
C SER A 50 -0.99 9.88 -8.38
N TYR A 51 -1.98 9.39 -9.12
CA TYR A 51 -2.19 7.93 -9.31
C TYR A 51 -0.97 7.21 -9.89
N ASN A 52 -0.24 7.89 -10.77
CA ASN A 52 0.83 7.32 -11.56
C ASN A 52 2.17 8.01 -11.30
N ALA A 53 2.34 8.78 -10.23
CA ALA A 53 3.51 9.64 -10.08
C ALA A 53 4.86 8.89 -10.19
N LEU A 54 5.00 7.74 -9.52
CA LEU A 54 6.18 6.87 -9.66
C LEU A 54 6.25 6.13 -11.00
N TYR A 55 5.11 5.94 -11.66
CA TYR A 55 5.00 5.30 -12.96
C TYR A 55 5.43 6.22 -14.10
N ASP A 56 4.79 7.39 -14.16
CA ASP A 56 5.12 8.47 -15.09
C ASP A 56 6.59 8.82 -14.96
N PHE A 57 7.11 8.82 -13.73
CA PHE A 57 8.53 9.00 -13.47
C PHE A 57 9.44 7.96 -14.16
N ILE A 58 9.04 6.68 -14.23
CA ILE A 58 9.81 5.64 -14.94
C ILE A 58 9.74 5.87 -16.45
N GLU A 59 8.56 6.16 -16.97
CA GLU A 59 8.32 6.36 -18.41
C GLU A 59 9.04 7.62 -18.93
N ASP A 60 9.19 8.64 -18.09
CA ASP A 60 9.88 9.90 -18.39
C ASP A 60 11.42 9.80 -18.28
N ILE A 61 12.00 8.62 -17.97
CA ILE A 61 13.45 8.43 -17.94
C ILE A 61 14.02 8.52 -19.36
N GLU A 62 14.67 9.64 -19.69
CA GLU A 62 15.29 9.90 -21.00
C GLU A 62 16.68 9.24 -21.20
N ASP A 63 17.10 8.30 -20.33
CA ASP A 63 18.37 7.58 -20.52
C ASP A 63 18.17 6.33 -21.41
N PRO A 64 18.77 6.26 -22.62
CA PRO A 64 18.52 5.18 -23.57
C PRO A 64 18.94 3.79 -23.09
N ILE A 65 19.85 3.70 -22.11
CA ILE A 65 20.25 2.42 -21.53
C ILE A 65 19.19 1.97 -20.54
N LEU A 66 18.72 2.87 -19.68
CA LEU A 66 17.63 2.57 -18.74
C LEU A 66 16.34 2.20 -19.45
N SER A 67 15.92 2.94 -20.48
CA SER A 67 14.71 2.59 -21.25
C SER A 67 14.81 1.19 -21.85
N LYS A 68 15.95 0.84 -22.46
CA LYS A 68 16.19 -0.52 -22.99
C LYS A 68 16.23 -1.59 -21.89
N LEU A 69 16.80 -1.27 -20.73
CA LEU A 69 16.82 -2.21 -19.60
C LEU A 69 15.39 -2.50 -19.12
N PHE A 70 14.55 -1.48 -18.96
CA PHE A 70 13.15 -1.66 -18.59
C PHE A 70 12.37 -2.46 -19.65
N GLU A 71 12.59 -2.20 -20.94
CA GLU A 71 12.02 -2.99 -22.03
C GLU A 71 12.43 -4.47 -21.98
N ILE A 72 13.70 -4.77 -21.67
CA ILE A 72 14.24 -6.14 -21.65
C ILE A 72 13.79 -6.90 -20.40
N ILE A 73 13.90 -6.26 -19.23
CA ILE A 73 13.59 -6.88 -17.94
C ILE A 73 12.07 -7.12 -17.85
N ASN A 74 11.25 -6.37 -18.59
CA ASN A 74 9.80 -6.50 -18.65
C ASN A 74 9.17 -6.55 -17.24
N THR A 75 9.69 -5.71 -16.35
CA THR A 75 9.13 -5.50 -15.02
C THR A 75 9.32 -4.04 -14.65
N LYS A 76 8.35 -3.52 -13.92
CA LYS A 76 8.39 -2.18 -13.33
C LYS A 76 8.73 -2.24 -11.84
N ASN A 77 9.03 -3.44 -11.32
CA ASN A 77 9.50 -3.63 -9.96
C ASN A 77 10.94 -3.11 -9.81
N PHE A 78 11.11 -1.96 -9.13
CA PHE A 78 12.41 -1.34 -8.93
C PHE A 78 13.41 -2.22 -8.19
N GLU A 79 13.00 -2.89 -7.12
CA GLU A 79 13.88 -3.76 -6.34
C GLU A 79 14.45 -4.87 -7.22
N GLN A 80 13.58 -5.49 -8.03
CA GLN A 80 13.97 -6.53 -8.98
C GLN A 80 14.90 -5.99 -10.07
N VAL A 81 14.60 -4.83 -10.65
CA VAL A 81 15.43 -4.19 -11.68
C VAL A 81 16.81 -3.86 -11.13
N MET A 82 16.88 -3.22 -9.96
CA MET A 82 18.14 -2.85 -9.31
C MET A 82 18.98 -4.08 -8.96
N ARG A 83 18.36 -5.13 -8.41
CA ARG A 83 19.05 -6.40 -8.11
C ARG A 83 19.59 -7.08 -9.37
N GLN A 84 18.81 -7.12 -10.45
CA GLN A 84 19.28 -7.70 -11.72
C GLN A 84 20.43 -6.89 -12.31
N LEU A 85 20.35 -5.56 -12.27
CA LEU A 85 21.40 -4.68 -12.76
C LEU A 85 22.69 -4.84 -11.95
N ASP A 86 22.58 -4.93 -10.63
CA ASP A 86 23.73 -5.18 -9.75
C ASP A 86 24.38 -6.54 -10.01
N ASN A 87 23.58 -7.61 -10.10
CA ASN A 87 24.08 -8.93 -10.47
C ASN A 87 24.78 -8.90 -11.83
N PHE A 88 24.23 -8.17 -12.81
CA PHE A 88 24.83 -8.05 -14.12
C PHE A 88 26.16 -7.28 -14.08
N ILE A 89 26.23 -6.18 -13.32
CA ILE A 89 27.48 -5.44 -13.09
C ILE A 89 28.54 -6.34 -12.47
N GLU A 90 28.19 -7.16 -11.47
CA GLU A 90 29.12 -8.10 -10.84
C GLU A 90 29.64 -9.15 -11.81
N LEU A 91 28.77 -9.74 -12.64
CA LEU A 91 29.17 -10.69 -13.67
C LEU A 91 30.03 -10.03 -14.76
N ALA A 92 29.65 -8.82 -15.19
CA ALA A 92 30.35 -8.08 -16.24
C ALA A 92 31.81 -7.77 -15.85
N LYS A 93 32.12 -7.54 -14.56
CA LYS A 93 33.49 -7.33 -14.07
C LYS A 93 34.46 -8.45 -14.44
N PHE A 94 33.99 -9.68 -14.64
CA PHE A 94 34.84 -10.81 -15.05
C PHE A 94 35.16 -10.83 -16.54
N PHE A 95 34.28 -10.27 -17.38
CA PHE A 95 34.39 -10.33 -18.84
C PHE A 95 34.88 -9.02 -19.45
N ASP A 96 34.63 -7.90 -18.77
CA ASP A 96 34.97 -6.56 -19.24
C ASP A 96 36.41 -6.17 -18.91
N LYS A 97 37.34 -6.65 -19.75
CA LYS A 97 38.77 -6.32 -19.63
C LYS A 97 39.09 -4.83 -19.81
N GLY A 98 38.17 -4.05 -20.40
CA GLY A 98 38.33 -2.61 -20.66
C GLY A 98 37.62 -1.71 -19.66
N GLY A 99 36.71 -2.24 -18.85
CA GLY A 99 35.94 -1.51 -17.83
C GLY A 99 34.86 -0.57 -18.38
N GLU A 100 34.74 -0.43 -19.71
CA GLU A 100 33.81 0.51 -20.35
C GLU A 100 32.35 0.10 -20.12
N LEU A 101 32.05 -1.20 -20.24
CA LEU A 101 30.71 -1.75 -20.00
C LEU A 101 30.33 -1.62 -18.53
N VAL A 102 31.23 -1.99 -17.62
CA VAL A 102 31.02 -1.89 -16.17
C VAL A 102 30.77 -0.44 -15.76
N ASN A 103 31.56 0.51 -16.28
CA ASN A 103 31.37 1.94 -15.99
C ASN A 103 30.02 2.44 -16.51
N THR A 104 29.62 2.03 -17.71
CA THR A 104 28.35 2.40 -18.32
C THR A 104 27.16 1.90 -17.50
N LEU A 105 27.18 0.62 -17.11
CA LEU A 105 26.13 0.01 -16.31
C LEU A 105 26.07 0.60 -14.90
N THR A 106 27.22 0.87 -14.29
CA THR A 106 27.29 1.50 -12.96
C THR A 106 26.69 2.91 -12.99
N ARG A 107 26.97 3.69 -14.04
CA ARG A 107 26.38 5.02 -14.23
C ARG A 107 24.87 4.94 -14.39
N ALA A 108 24.37 3.98 -15.17
CA ALA A 108 22.93 3.76 -15.34
C ALA A 108 22.26 3.37 -14.01
N SER A 109 22.86 2.45 -13.24
CA SER A 109 22.38 2.03 -11.91
C SER A 109 22.31 3.21 -10.93
N GLN A 110 23.37 4.03 -10.86
CA GLN A 110 23.40 5.23 -10.02
C GLN A 110 22.37 6.28 -10.44
N LEU A 111 22.17 6.46 -11.74
CA LEU A 111 21.15 7.37 -12.26
C LEU A 111 19.77 6.89 -11.83
N LEU A 112 19.45 5.60 -12.01
CA LEU A 112 18.17 5.03 -11.63
C LEU A 112 17.91 5.14 -10.11
N GLN A 113 18.92 4.83 -9.29
CA GLN A 113 18.84 4.99 -7.84
C GLN A 113 18.54 6.44 -7.44
N LYS A 114 19.32 7.39 -7.97
CA LYS A 114 19.16 8.81 -7.68
C LYS A 114 17.78 9.29 -8.12
N SER A 115 17.38 8.92 -9.33
CA SER A 115 16.07 9.19 -9.91
C SER A 115 14.95 8.75 -8.96
N LEU A 116 14.98 7.51 -8.47
CA LEU A 116 13.97 7.00 -7.55
C LEU A 116 13.94 7.78 -6.21
N VAL A 117 15.12 8.08 -5.65
CA VAL A 117 15.23 8.88 -4.42
C VAL A 117 14.65 10.28 -4.61
N ASP A 118 14.94 10.92 -5.74
CA ASP A 118 14.44 12.25 -6.09
C ASP A 118 12.91 12.23 -6.28
N ALA A 119 12.36 11.20 -6.93
CA ALA A 119 10.92 11.02 -7.10
C ALA A 119 10.20 10.79 -5.76
N VAL A 120 10.73 9.92 -4.90
CA VAL A 120 10.18 9.73 -3.55
C VAL A 120 10.24 11.03 -2.75
N SER A 121 11.27 11.85 -2.94
CA SER A 121 11.42 13.13 -2.24
C SER A 121 10.43 14.19 -2.72
N SER A 122 10.10 14.23 -4.00
CA SER A 122 9.17 15.24 -4.55
C SER A 122 7.70 14.89 -4.30
N LEU A 123 7.38 13.61 -4.15
CA LEU A 123 6.01 13.10 -4.04
C LEU A 123 5.51 12.91 -2.60
N HIS A 124 6.31 13.30 -1.61
CA HIS A 124 5.94 13.12 -0.20
C HIS A 124 6.29 14.38 0.60
N PRO A 125 5.44 14.75 1.58
CA PRO A 125 5.84 15.70 2.62
C PRO A 125 7.16 15.26 3.25
N GLU A 126 7.97 16.20 3.72
CA GLU A 126 9.28 15.89 4.30
C GLU A 126 9.11 15.23 5.68
N HIS A 127 8.09 15.68 6.45
CA HIS A 127 7.84 15.15 7.79
C HIS A 127 6.37 15.21 8.26
N VAL A 128 6.04 14.37 9.25
CA VAL A 128 4.72 14.23 9.89
C VAL A 128 4.04 15.53 10.36
N PHE A 129 4.81 16.59 10.65
CA PHE A 129 4.27 17.87 11.11
C PHE A 129 3.75 18.78 10.00
N GLU A 130 3.96 18.43 8.72
CA GLU A 130 3.35 19.16 7.60
C GLU A 130 1.84 18.95 7.52
N ILE A 131 1.36 17.79 8.00
CA ILE A 131 -0.06 17.55 8.19
C ILE A 131 -0.53 18.49 9.31
N SER A 132 -1.51 19.35 9.06
CA SER A 132 -2.06 20.18 10.13
C SER A 132 -2.72 19.30 11.20
N GLU A 133 -2.76 19.76 12.44
CA GLU A 133 -3.34 18.98 13.54
C GLU A 133 -4.80 18.61 13.29
N GLY A 134 -5.61 19.56 12.80
CA GLY A 134 -7.00 19.32 12.43
C GLY A 134 -7.16 18.24 11.35
N LYS A 135 -6.34 18.28 10.29
CA LYS A 135 -6.33 17.26 9.24
C LYS A 135 -5.96 15.88 9.79
N SER A 136 -4.94 15.83 10.65
CA SER A 136 -4.46 14.59 11.28
C SER A 136 -5.52 13.95 12.19
N ILE A 137 -6.28 14.75 12.93
CA ILE A 137 -7.36 14.27 13.82
C ILE A 137 -8.54 13.77 12.99
N ALA A 138 -9.00 14.55 11.99
CA ALA A 138 -10.11 14.17 11.12
C ALA A 138 -9.86 12.82 10.42
N CYS A 139 -8.65 12.63 9.88
CA CYS A 139 -8.26 11.38 9.22
C CYS A 139 -8.14 10.23 10.21
N PHE A 140 -7.65 10.50 11.42
CA PHE A 140 -7.62 9.50 12.47
C PHE A 140 -9.01 9.04 12.89
N ASP A 141 -9.98 9.95 13.05
CA ASP A 141 -11.37 9.60 13.37
C ASP A 141 -12.00 8.74 12.28
N PHE A 142 -11.74 9.05 11.00
CA PHE A 142 -12.14 8.22 9.87
C PHE A 142 -11.57 6.79 9.96
N LEU A 143 -10.27 6.63 10.24
CA LEU A 143 -9.63 5.31 10.39
C LEU A 143 -10.16 4.58 11.64
N HIS A 144 -10.41 5.31 12.72
CA HIS A 144 -10.88 4.78 14.00
C HIS A 144 -12.22 4.07 13.88
N GLU A 145 -13.11 4.57 13.00
CA GLU A 145 -14.42 4.00 12.73
C GLU A 145 -14.36 2.53 12.26
N TYR A 146 -13.28 2.15 11.58
CA TYR A 146 -13.03 0.78 11.13
C TYR A 146 -12.26 -0.03 12.18
N LEU A 147 -11.19 0.53 12.73
CA LEU A 147 -10.26 -0.20 13.61
C LEU A 147 -10.90 -0.65 14.94
N LYS A 148 -11.83 0.15 15.48
CA LYS A 148 -12.48 -0.10 16.77
C LYS A 148 -13.42 -1.32 16.75
N LYS A 149 -14.03 -1.65 15.61
CA LYS A 149 -15.05 -2.71 15.48
C LYS A 149 -14.52 -3.98 14.80
N ASP A 150 -13.29 -4.37 15.14
CA ASP A 150 -12.58 -5.51 14.54
C ASP A 150 -12.44 -5.48 13.01
N GLY A 151 -12.63 -4.28 12.45
CA GLY A 151 -12.29 -4.00 11.07
C GLY A 151 -10.79 -4.07 10.83
N LYS A 152 -10.47 -4.25 9.55
CA LYS A 152 -9.11 -4.26 9.01
C LYS A 152 -9.03 -3.15 7.98
N VAL A 153 -7.90 -2.46 7.96
CA VAL A 153 -7.58 -1.40 7.01
C VAL A 153 -6.49 -1.92 6.08
N PHE A 154 -6.82 -2.00 4.80
CA PHE A 154 -5.94 -2.38 3.72
C PHE A 154 -5.56 -1.12 2.95
N SER A 155 -4.29 -0.92 2.66
CA SER A 155 -3.78 0.19 1.86
C SER A 155 -3.02 -0.35 0.66
N THR A 156 -3.27 0.23 -0.51
CA THR A 156 -2.43 0.05 -1.69
C THR A 156 -1.46 1.22 -1.88
N ASN A 157 -1.42 2.17 -0.95
CA ASN A 157 -0.60 3.37 -1.07
C ASN A 157 0.79 3.11 -0.51
N TYR A 158 1.79 3.59 -1.23
CA TYR A 158 3.18 3.47 -0.83
C TYR A 158 3.65 4.58 0.13
N ASP A 159 2.88 5.65 0.29
CA ASP A 159 3.27 6.83 1.08
C ASP A 159 3.30 6.63 2.61
N LEU A 160 3.70 7.70 3.32
CA LEU A 160 3.87 7.74 4.76
C LEU A 160 2.63 8.26 5.53
N LEU A 161 1.59 8.75 4.84
CA LEU A 161 0.48 9.47 5.48
C LEU A 161 -0.28 8.58 6.46
N LEU A 162 -0.63 7.36 6.06
CA LEU A 162 -1.34 6.41 6.94
C LEU A 162 -0.53 6.14 8.21
N TYR A 163 0.76 5.85 8.07
CA TYR A 163 1.65 5.61 9.19
C TYR A 163 1.73 6.84 10.11
N TRP A 164 1.88 8.03 9.54
CA TRP A 164 1.98 9.28 10.29
C TRP A 164 0.71 9.63 11.05
N VAL A 165 -0.46 9.51 10.44
CA VAL A 165 -1.75 9.77 11.10
C VAL A 165 -1.94 8.83 12.29
N LEU A 166 -1.65 7.53 12.12
CA LEU A 166 -1.81 6.54 13.17
C LEU A 166 -0.81 6.74 14.33
N MET A 167 0.43 7.09 13.99
CA MET A 167 1.50 7.33 14.97
C MET A 167 1.26 8.62 15.75
N ARG A 168 0.96 9.73 15.07
CA ARG A 168 0.77 11.05 15.69
C ARG A 168 -0.42 11.10 16.65
N ASN A 169 -1.46 10.32 16.37
CA ASN A 169 -2.66 10.24 17.21
C ASN A 169 -2.63 9.06 18.20
N GLU A 170 -1.47 8.40 18.38
CA GLU A 170 -1.27 7.31 19.34
C GLU A 170 -2.36 6.22 19.29
N SER A 171 -2.66 5.74 18.08
CA SER A 171 -3.73 4.77 17.87
C SER A 171 -3.56 3.51 18.73
N LYS A 172 -4.52 3.26 19.62
CA LYS A 172 -4.52 2.05 20.48
C LYS A 172 -4.95 0.78 19.75
N TYR A 173 -5.63 0.93 18.61
CA TYR A 173 -6.20 -0.19 17.85
C TYR A 173 -5.38 -0.52 16.60
N ALA A 174 -4.53 0.39 16.14
CA ALA A 174 -3.67 0.12 14.99
C ALA A 174 -2.54 -0.83 15.38
N ASN A 175 -2.44 -1.91 14.62
CA ASN A 175 -1.34 -2.87 14.70
C ASN A 175 -1.01 -3.29 13.27
N ASP A 176 0.24 -3.18 12.86
CA ASP A 176 0.74 -3.52 11.53
C ASP A 176 1.53 -4.84 11.49
N GLY A 177 1.54 -5.59 12.60
CA GLY A 177 2.19 -6.89 12.75
C GLY A 177 3.67 -6.81 13.14
N PHE A 178 4.25 -5.59 13.19
CA PHE A 178 5.65 -5.36 13.48
C PHE A 178 5.93 -5.23 14.98
N GLY A 179 7.04 -5.81 15.44
CA GLY A 179 7.44 -5.73 16.84
C GLY A 179 8.92 -5.97 17.06
N LYS A 180 9.49 -5.36 18.09
CA LYS A 180 10.88 -5.59 18.48
C LYS A 180 11.01 -6.88 19.29
N GLU A 181 12.03 -7.66 18.97
CA GLU A 181 12.41 -8.85 19.74
C GLU A 181 13.22 -8.43 20.97
N HIS A 182 12.96 -9.07 22.12
CA HIS A 182 13.74 -8.87 23.34
C HIS A 182 14.92 -9.84 23.31
N LEU A 183 16.12 -9.31 23.12
CA LEU A 183 17.33 -10.09 22.81
C LEU A 183 17.98 -10.73 24.04
N ASN A 184 17.75 -10.19 25.24
CA ASN A 184 18.34 -10.68 26.50
C ASN A 184 17.29 -10.89 27.62
N PRO A 185 16.24 -11.70 27.38
CA PRO A 185 15.12 -11.82 28.31
C PRO A 185 15.49 -12.50 29.62
N VAL A 186 16.55 -13.31 29.66
CA VAL A 186 16.99 -14.01 30.87
C VAL A 186 17.73 -13.04 31.79
N GLU A 187 18.69 -12.31 31.24
CA GLU A 187 19.54 -11.34 31.93
C GLU A 187 18.71 -10.17 32.45
N THR A 188 17.77 -9.66 31.64
CA THR A 188 16.83 -8.62 32.07
C THR A 188 15.95 -9.10 33.22
N ARG A 189 15.37 -10.31 33.15
CA ARG A 189 14.53 -10.85 34.24
C ARG A 189 15.31 -11.07 35.53
N ARG A 190 16.63 -11.32 35.44
CA ARG A 190 17.51 -11.47 36.59
C ARG A 190 18.07 -10.14 37.12
N GLY A 191 17.72 -9.01 36.50
CA GLY A 191 18.24 -7.68 36.86
C GLY A 191 19.74 -7.51 36.60
N GLN A 192 20.32 -8.34 35.72
CA GLN A 192 21.75 -8.35 35.44
C GLN A 192 22.12 -7.34 34.34
N GLU A 193 21.24 -7.15 33.37
CA GLU A 193 21.42 -6.20 32.26
C GLU A 193 20.10 -5.51 31.91
N GLU A 194 20.20 -4.29 31.36
CA GLU A 194 19.06 -3.60 30.77
C GLU A 194 18.52 -4.34 29.54
N ALA A 195 17.22 -4.18 29.26
CA ALA A 195 16.56 -4.82 28.12
C ALA A 195 17.14 -4.31 26.79
N LYS A 196 17.70 -5.24 26.02
CA LYS A 196 18.18 -5.02 24.66
C LYS A 196 17.10 -5.47 23.69
N TYR A 197 16.79 -4.61 22.74
CA TYR A 197 15.80 -4.88 21.70
C TYR A 197 16.47 -4.89 20.33
N GLY A 198 16.04 -5.81 19.48
CA GLY A 198 16.44 -5.85 18.08
C GLY A 198 15.69 -4.83 17.24
N ASP A 199 15.85 -4.98 15.94
CA ASP A 199 15.14 -4.19 14.93
C ASP A 199 13.64 -4.46 14.93
N LEU A 200 12.90 -3.56 14.29
CA LEU A 200 11.44 -3.64 14.22
C LEU A 200 11.04 -4.57 13.06
N ASN A 201 10.84 -5.85 13.37
CA ASN A 201 10.57 -6.89 12.38
C ASN A 201 9.09 -7.28 12.34
N TRP A 202 8.60 -7.61 11.15
CA TRP A 202 7.26 -8.17 10.96
C TRP A 202 7.19 -9.63 11.45
N GLY A 203 6.10 -9.96 12.14
CA GLY A 203 5.76 -11.34 12.47
C GLY A 203 5.36 -11.53 13.93
N LYS A 204 5.99 -10.81 14.86
CA LYS A 204 5.72 -10.94 16.30
C LYS A 204 4.25 -10.70 16.66
N TYR A 205 3.59 -9.75 15.99
CA TYR A 205 2.21 -9.37 16.27
C TYR A 205 1.27 -9.59 15.09
N LYS A 206 1.65 -10.41 14.11
CA LYS A 206 0.87 -10.62 12.87
C LYS A 206 -0.58 -11.07 13.12
N GLU A 207 -0.81 -11.87 14.16
CA GLU A 207 -2.15 -12.38 14.52
C GLU A 207 -3.10 -11.27 15.02
N MET A 208 -2.55 -10.17 15.53
CA MET A 208 -3.29 -9.00 16.00
C MET A 208 -3.31 -7.86 14.98
N GLN A 209 -2.75 -8.08 13.78
CA GLN A 209 -2.60 -7.06 12.75
C GLN A 209 -3.97 -6.60 12.25
N LYS A 210 -4.15 -5.27 12.20
CA LYS A 210 -5.32 -4.58 11.65
C LYS A 210 -4.99 -3.66 10.47
N ILE A 211 -3.71 -3.32 10.28
CA ILE A 211 -3.22 -2.50 9.17
C ILE A 211 -2.42 -3.36 8.20
N PHE A 212 -2.76 -3.33 6.92
CA PHE A 212 -2.18 -4.18 5.88
C PHE A 212 -1.79 -3.34 4.67
N TYR A 213 -0.50 -3.26 4.36
CA TYR A 213 -0.02 -2.59 3.14
C TYR A 213 0.05 -3.63 2.02
N VAL A 214 -1.05 -3.83 1.29
CA VAL A 214 -1.21 -4.87 0.27
C VAL A 214 -0.24 -4.67 -0.89
N HIS A 215 0.08 -3.42 -1.21
CA HIS A 215 1.10 -3.04 -2.19
C HIS A 215 2.38 -2.51 -1.52
N GLY A 216 2.58 -2.79 -0.23
CA GLY A 216 3.74 -2.30 0.51
C GLY A 216 3.73 -0.78 0.77
N THR A 217 4.81 -0.26 1.35
CA THR A 217 4.96 1.16 1.72
C THR A 217 6.44 1.49 1.97
N LEU A 218 6.79 2.77 1.81
CA LEU A 218 8.16 3.29 1.92
C LEU A 218 8.92 2.89 3.21
N PRO A 219 8.30 2.71 4.38
CA PRO A 219 9.03 2.28 5.58
C PRO A 219 9.33 0.78 5.63
N ILE A 220 8.79 -0.06 4.75
CA ILE A 220 8.96 -1.52 4.84
C ILE A 220 10.09 -1.95 3.91
N PHE A 221 10.99 -2.79 4.40
CA PHE A 221 12.15 -3.29 3.67
C PHE A 221 12.25 -4.82 3.80
N ASP A 222 12.77 -5.49 2.77
CA ASP A 222 13.03 -6.92 2.78
C ASP A 222 14.54 -7.17 2.79
N THR A 223 15.05 -7.71 3.91
CA THR A 223 16.48 -8.03 4.06
C THR A 223 16.82 -9.44 3.57
N GLY A 224 15.86 -10.15 2.96
CA GLY A 224 15.95 -11.54 2.54
C GLY A 224 15.74 -12.56 3.67
N ILE A 225 16.05 -12.19 4.91
CA ILE A 225 15.81 -13.02 6.11
C ILE A 225 14.61 -12.51 6.94
N ALA A 226 14.36 -11.21 6.92
CA ALA A 226 13.32 -10.56 7.70
C ALA A 226 12.68 -9.43 6.90
N ILE A 227 11.45 -9.08 7.30
CA ILE A 227 10.77 -7.89 6.81
C ILE A 227 10.90 -6.85 7.91
N GLU A 228 11.67 -5.80 7.65
CA GLU A 228 11.99 -4.74 8.58
C GLU A 228 11.11 -3.53 8.32
N LYS A 229 10.82 -2.78 9.38
CA LYS A 229 10.18 -1.48 9.29
C LYS A 229 11.10 -0.39 9.81
N GLU A 230 11.41 0.55 8.93
CA GLU A 230 12.12 1.76 9.25
C GLU A 230 11.25 2.68 10.12
N VAL A 231 11.87 3.28 11.14
CA VAL A 231 11.20 4.14 12.11
C VAL A 231 12.01 5.40 12.37
N TYR A 232 11.37 6.40 12.97
CA TYR A 232 12.05 7.60 13.40
C TYR A 232 13.20 7.29 14.36
N THR A 233 14.33 7.96 14.15
CA THR A 233 15.46 7.98 15.07
C THR A 233 15.58 9.37 15.70
N ASN A 234 16.34 9.50 16.79
CA ASN A 234 16.51 10.79 17.47
C ASN A 234 17.28 11.86 16.64
N ARG A 235 17.78 11.51 15.45
CA ARG A 235 18.72 12.35 14.68
C ARG A 235 18.22 12.79 13.31
N LYS A 236 17.25 12.07 12.73
CA LYS A 236 16.83 12.22 11.34
C LYS A 236 15.33 11.99 11.17
N TYR A 237 14.74 12.61 10.18
CA TYR A 237 13.37 12.30 9.78
C TYR A 237 13.28 10.92 9.13
N LEU A 238 12.11 10.29 9.22
CA LEU A 238 11.89 8.96 8.66
C LEU A 238 12.21 8.90 7.15
N LEU A 239 11.82 9.93 6.39
CA LEU A 239 12.10 9.98 4.96
C LEU A 239 13.61 10.03 4.70
N GLU A 240 14.40 10.74 5.51
CA GLU A 240 15.87 10.75 5.39
C GLU A 240 16.48 9.36 5.65
N ASN A 241 16.00 8.64 6.67
CA ASN A 241 16.46 7.27 6.93
C ASN A 241 16.16 6.35 5.73
N ILE A 242 14.97 6.48 5.14
CA ILE A 242 14.57 5.72 3.95
C ILE A 242 15.50 6.05 2.78
N LYS A 243 15.82 7.33 2.55
CA LYS A 243 16.78 7.74 1.52
C LYS A 243 18.17 7.15 1.76
N ASP A 244 18.65 7.14 3.02
CA ASP A 244 19.93 6.53 3.36
C ASP A 244 19.96 5.04 3.03
N ARG A 245 18.89 4.29 3.34
CA ARG A 245 18.75 2.88 2.96
C ARG A 245 18.78 2.69 1.45
N MET A 246 17.99 3.49 0.73
CA MET A 246 17.95 3.46 -0.73
C MET A 246 19.31 3.74 -1.35
N ASN A 247 20.07 4.70 -0.81
CA ASN A 247 21.45 5.01 -1.22
C ASN A 247 22.41 3.84 -0.96
N ASN A 248 22.17 3.06 0.09
CA ASN A 248 22.89 1.82 0.39
C ASN A 248 22.37 0.59 -0.37
N LYS A 249 21.52 0.80 -1.39
CA LYS A 249 20.92 -0.24 -2.24
C LYS A 249 19.94 -1.16 -1.53
N ASP A 250 19.36 -0.68 -0.44
CA ASP A 250 18.28 -1.33 0.26
C ASP A 250 16.98 -0.59 -0.07
N TYR A 251 16.10 -1.25 -0.82
CA TYR A 251 14.92 -0.63 -1.43
C TYR A 251 13.65 -0.98 -0.65
N PRO A 252 12.74 -0.02 -0.47
CA PRO A 252 11.48 -0.32 0.18
C PRO A 252 10.65 -1.33 -0.63
N VAL A 253 9.90 -2.16 0.09
CA VAL A 253 8.92 -3.09 -0.46
C VAL A 253 7.67 -2.30 -0.82
N PHE A 254 7.49 -2.03 -2.10
CA PHE A 254 6.22 -1.56 -2.65
C PHE A 254 6.00 -2.06 -4.07
N VAL A 255 4.74 -2.37 -4.37
CA VAL A 255 4.29 -2.78 -5.70
C VAL A 255 4.09 -1.51 -6.52
N THR A 256 4.97 -1.32 -7.48
CA THR A 256 4.86 -0.25 -8.48
C THR A 256 3.91 -0.62 -9.61
N ALA A 257 3.74 0.31 -10.54
CA ALA A 257 2.92 0.11 -11.73
C ALA A 257 3.33 -1.14 -12.53
N GLY A 258 2.46 -1.57 -13.43
CA GLY A 258 2.52 -2.87 -14.08
C GLY A 258 1.11 -3.41 -14.26
N ASN A 259 0.96 -4.45 -15.06
CA ASN A 259 -0.33 -5.11 -15.17
C ASN A 259 -0.66 -5.90 -13.89
N GLY A 260 -1.91 -6.33 -13.70
CA GLY A 260 -2.29 -7.01 -12.46
C GLY A 260 -1.59 -8.36 -12.22
N GLU A 261 -0.99 -8.99 -13.25
CA GLU A 261 -0.24 -10.25 -13.12
C GLU A 261 1.11 -9.98 -12.49
N GLU A 262 1.84 -9.00 -13.03
CA GLU A 262 3.12 -8.53 -12.50
C GLU A 262 2.99 -8.06 -11.04
N LYS A 263 1.90 -7.34 -10.73
CA LYS A 263 1.59 -6.93 -9.35
C LYS A 263 1.37 -8.13 -8.44
N LEU A 264 0.62 -9.14 -8.90
CA LEU A 264 0.31 -10.34 -8.13
C LEU A 264 1.56 -11.23 -7.94
N GLU A 265 2.39 -11.38 -8.97
CA GLU A 265 3.68 -12.04 -8.87
C GLU A 265 4.56 -11.36 -7.82
N HIS A 266 4.66 -10.03 -7.83
CA HIS A 266 5.41 -9.30 -6.81
C HIS A 266 4.87 -9.57 -5.39
N ILE A 267 3.54 -9.54 -5.22
CA ILE A 267 2.89 -9.87 -3.95
C ILE A 267 3.28 -11.27 -3.46
N TYR A 268 3.28 -12.28 -4.34
CA TYR A 268 3.59 -13.65 -3.98
C TYR A 268 5.07 -13.93 -3.73
N HIS A 269 5.98 -13.12 -4.27
CA HIS A 269 7.41 -13.24 -4.00
C HIS A 269 7.84 -12.58 -2.68
N ASN A 270 6.99 -11.74 -2.07
CA ASN A 270 7.27 -11.12 -0.77
C ASN A 270 6.35 -11.69 0.33
N ARG A 271 6.95 -12.24 1.39
CA ARG A 271 6.21 -12.91 2.48
C ARG A 271 5.23 -11.99 3.20
N TYR A 272 5.55 -10.71 3.36
CA TYR A 272 4.66 -9.73 4.01
C TYR A 272 3.48 -9.36 3.11
N LEU A 273 3.74 -9.10 1.83
CA LEU A 273 2.69 -8.75 0.87
C LEU A 273 1.73 -9.92 0.67
N THR A 274 2.25 -11.14 0.55
CA THR A 274 1.44 -12.37 0.49
C THR A 274 0.50 -12.47 1.69
N TYR A 275 1.01 -12.25 2.90
CA TYR A 275 0.17 -12.26 4.09
C TYR A 275 -0.92 -11.18 4.05
N CYS A 276 -0.58 -9.96 3.62
CA CYS A 276 -1.56 -8.88 3.50
C CYS A 276 -2.67 -9.22 2.49
N TYR A 277 -2.29 -9.79 1.34
CA TYR A 277 -3.22 -10.24 0.31
C TYR A 277 -4.10 -11.40 0.79
N ASP A 278 -3.54 -12.39 1.48
CA ASP A 278 -4.29 -13.49 2.07
C ASP A 278 -5.27 -13.00 3.13
N GLN A 279 -4.89 -12.00 3.93
CA GLN A 279 -5.79 -11.39 4.92
C GLN A 279 -6.94 -10.65 4.25
N LEU A 280 -6.72 -10.02 3.10
CA LEU A 280 -7.79 -9.45 2.26
C LEU A 280 -8.70 -10.55 1.70
N CYS A 281 -8.13 -11.65 1.22
CA CYS A 281 -8.90 -12.80 0.71
C CYS A 281 -9.76 -13.48 1.78
N ASN A 282 -9.44 -13.32 3.07
CA ASN A 282 -10.10 -13.99 4.18
C ASN A 282 -11.08 -13.10 4.97
N ILE A 283 -11.30 -11.85 4.55
CA ILE A 283 -12.27 -10.98 5.24
C ILE A 283 -13.70 -11.47 5.08
N THR A 284 -14.56 -11.07 6.03
CA THR A 284 -15.99 -11.33 6.00
C THR A 284 -16.75 -10.03 6.27
N GLY A 285 -18.08 -10.02 6.09
CA GLY A 285 -18.86 -8.82 6.37
C GLY A 285 -18.92 -7.86 5.19
N SER A 286 -18.43 -6.63 5.35
CA SER A 286 -18.46 -5.61 4.29
C SER A 286 -17.11 -4.94 4.08
N LEU A 287 -16.80 -4.57 2.84
CA LEU A 287 -15.61 -3.80 2.48
C LEU A 287 -16.04 -2.43 1.96
N VAL A 288 -15.46 -1.36 2.50
CA VAL A 288 -15.61 0.00 1.99
C VAL A 288 -14.31 0.38 1.29
N SER A 289 -14.36 0.89 0.06
CA SER A 289 -13.20 1.43 -0.63
C SER A 289 -13.22 2.95 -0.65
N PHE A 290 -12.09 3.58 -0.34
CA PHE A 290 -11.88 5.02 -0.45
C PHE A 290 -10.64 5.32 -1.27
N GLY A 291 -10.77 6.16 -2.31
CA GLY A 291 -9.64 6.49 -3.18
C GLY A 291 -9.10 5.32 -4.00
N PHE A 292 -9.86 4.23 -4.12
CA PHE A 292 -9.52 3.04 -4.88
C PHE A 292 -10.65 2.71 -5.86
N ASN A 293 -10.40 2.92 -7.17
CA ASN A 293 -11.41 2.81 -8.22
C ASN A 293 -11.40 1.46 -8.96
N PHE A 294 -10.58 0.48 -8.53
CA PHE A 294 -10.45 -0.82 -9.20
C PHE A 294 -10.15 -0.67 -10.71
N GLY A 295 -9.06 0.02 -11.04
CA GLY A 295 -8.67 0.28 -12.43
C GLY A 295 -8.39 -1.00 -13.21
N GLU A 296 -8.17 -0.86 -14.52
CA GLU A 296 -7.96 -1.99 -15.43
C GLU A 296 -6.78 -2.92 -15.01
N TYR A 297 -5.78 -2.35 -14.33
CA TYR A 297 -4.59 -3.06 -13.84
C TYR A 297 -4.70 -3.54 -12.38
N ASP A 298 -5.87 -3.48 -11.76
CA ASP A 298 -6.09 -3.84 -10.35
C ASP A 298 -7.00 -5.07 -10.18
N TYR A 299 -7.08 -5.92 -11.20
CA TYR A 299 -7.95 -7.08 -11.20
C TYR A 299 -7.60 -8.10 -10.10
N HIS A 300 -6.35 -8.13 -9.61
CA HIS A 300 -5.94 -8.97 -8.48
C HIS A 300 -6.67 -8.58 -7.18
N ILE A 301 -6.98 -7.31 -6.99
CA ILE A 301 -7.77 -6.86 -5.84
C ILE A 301 -9.24 -7.27 -5.99
N ILE A 302 -9.79 -7.21 -7.20
CA ILE A 302 -11.13 -7.77 -7.49
C ILE A 302 -11.13 -9.28 -7.20
N ASP A 303 -10.09 -10.00 -7.61
CA ASP A 303 -9.97 -11.43 -7.35
C ASP A 303 -9.92 -11.75 -5.85
N ALA A 304 -9.14 -10.98 -5.07
CA ALA A 304 -9.11 -11.10 -3.62
C ALA A 304 -10.50 -10.88 -2.98
N VAL A 305 -11.23 -9.86 -3.44
CA VAL A 305 -12.62 -9.59 -3.01
C VAL A 305 -13.55 -10.75 -3.37
N ASN A 306 -13.36 -11.38 -4.53
CA ASN A 306 -14.15 -12.52 -4.97
C ASN A 306 -13.83 -13.81 -4.18
N ILE A 307 -12.57 -14.02 -3.81
CA ILE A 307 -12.16 -15.10 -2.90
C ILE A 307 -12.82 -14.89 -1.53
N ALA A 308 -12.77 -13.67 -0.98
CA ALA A 308 -13.44 -13.31 0.28
C ALA A 308 -14.96 -13.48 0.20
N ALA A 309 -15.56 -13.22 -0.96
CA ALA A 309 -16.97 -13.48 -1.25
C ALA A 309 -17.29 -14.97 -1.44
N LYS A 310 -16.30 -15.86 -1.30
CA LYS A 310 -16.39 -17.31 -1.55
C LYS A 310 -16.95 -17.61 -2.95
N ARG A 311 -16.50 -16.86 -3.96
CA ARG A 311 -16.96 -16.97 -5.35
C ARG A 311 -18.49 -16.97 -5.48
N GLY A 312 -19.15 -16.15 -4.67
CA GLY A 312 -20.61 -15.97 -4.70
C GLY A 312 -21.41 -17.05 -3.97
N ALA A 313 -20.78 -17.86 -3.11
CA ALA A 313 -21.46 -18.90 -2.32
C ALA A 313 -22.70 -18.37 -1.60
N GLN A 314 -23.80 -19.12 -1.59
CA GLN A 314 -25.09 -18.62 -1.06
C GLN A 314 -25.15 -18.56 0.48
N SER A 315 -24.25 -19.26 1.18
CA SER A 315 -24.27 -19.40 2.63
C SER A 315 -22.85 -19.42 3.21
N GLY A 316 -22.77 -19.19 4.52
CA GLY A 316 -21.53 -19.19 5.29
C GLY A 316 -20.96 -17.79 5.50
N GLU A 317 -19.99 -17.69 6.40
CA GLU A 317 -19.26 -16.45 6.65
C GLU A 317 -18.44 -16.10 5.42
N LYS A 318 -18.70 -14.93 4.84
CA LYS A 318 -18.06 -14.43 3.62
C LYS A 318 -18.13 -12.92 3.58
N LEU A 319 -17.48 -12.32 2.59
CA LEU A 319 -17.72 -10.94 2.22
C LEU A 319 -19.08 -10.82 1.51
N PHE A 320 -20.01 -10.09 2.12
CA PHE A 320 -21.38 -9.94 1.60
C PHE A 320 -21.50 -8.81 0.59
N SER A 321 -20.80 -7.71 0.83
CA SER A 321 -20.92 -6.50 0.01
C SER A 321 -19.65 -5.67 0.00
N VAL A 322 -19.41 -5.01 -1.13
CA VAL A 322 -18.45 -3.93 -1.29
C VAL A 322 -19.19 -2.60 -1.48
N TYR A 323 -18.66 -1.53 -0.91
CA TYR A 323 -19.12 -0.14 -1.06
C TYR A 323 -17.99 0.66 -1.67
N ILE A 324 -18.14 1.06 -2.92
CA ILE A 324 -17.10 1.72 -3.71
C ILE A 324 -17.35 3.23 -3.73
N GLY A 325 -16.41 4.01 -3.22
CA GLY A 325 -16.47 5.47 -3.28
C GLY A 325 -16.10 5.97 -4.67
N VAL A 326 -17.01 6.68 -5.32
CA VAL A 326 -16.78 7.32 -6.63
C VAL A 326 -16.69 8.85 -6.47
N TYR A 327 -15.93 9.52 -7.35
CA TYR A 327 -15.67 10.96 -7.27
C TYR A 327 -16.32 11.77 -8.39
N SER A 328 -16.78 11.10 -9.45
CA SER A 328 -17.34 11.71 -10.65
C SER A 328 -18.31 10.77 -11.38
N GLU A 329 -19.07 11.31 -12.34
CA GLU A 329 -19.95 10.51 -13.22
C GLU A 329 -19.17 9.46 -14.04
N PRO A 330 -18.01 9.77 -14.66
CA PRO A 330 -17.21 8.76 -15.35
C PRO A 330 -16.74 7.61 -14.45
N ASP A 331 -16.39 7.89 -13.19
CA ASP A 331 -16.04 6.85 -12.23
C ASP A 331 -17.24 5.94 -11.94
N LEU A 332 -18.44 6.53 -11.79
CA LEU A 332 -19.68 5.78 -11.60
C LEU A 332 -19.99 4.89 -12.80
N GLU A 333 -19.92 5.43 -14.02
CA GLU A 333 -20.11 4.66 -15.25
C GLU A 333 -19.12 3.49 -15.34
N TYR A 334 -17.84 3.73 -15.00
CA TYR A 334 -16.83 2.69 -14.96
C TYR A 334 -17.19 1.57 -13.97
N ILE A 335 -17.54 1.91 -12.72
CA ILE A 335 -17.94 0.93 -11.71
C ILE A 335 -19.20 0.16 -12.13
N ILE A 336 -20.19 0.83 -12.76
CA ILE A 336 -21.37 0.17 -13.33
C ILE A 336 -20.96 -0.86 -14.38
N ASN A 337 -19.97 -0.57 -15.21
CA ASN A 337 -19.49 -1.45 -16.27
C ASN A 337 -18.68 -2.65 -15.76
N ILE A 338 -18.04 -2.55 -14.59
CA ILE A 338 -17.25 -3.65 -14.01
C ILE A 338 -17.94 -4.38 -12.87
N GLN A 339 -19.16 -4.00 -12.49
CA GLN A 339 -19.85 -4.57 -11.32
C GLN A 339 -20.08 -6.09 -11.43
N ASP A 340 -20.14 -6.64 -12.64
CA ASP A 340 -20.32 -8.05 -12.94
C ASP A 340 -19.05 -8.89 -12.70
N LYS A 341 -17.90 -8.22 -12.60
CA LYS A 341 -16.63 -8.86 -12.19
C LYS A 341 -16.60 -9.20 -10.70
N PHE A 342 -17.54 -8.69 -9.90
CA PHE A 342 -17.62 -8.94 -8.47
C PHE A 342 -18.62 -10.06 -8.12
N ASP A 343 -18.18 -11.00 -7.30
CA ASP A 343 -18.98 -12.13 -6.82
C ASP A 343 -19.83 -11.78 -5.57
N CYS A 344 -19.71 -10.55 -5.06
CA CYS A 344 -20.48 -10.02 -3.94
C CYS A 344 -21.36 -8.82 -4.36
N LYS A 345 -22.20 -8.33 -3.44
CA LYS A 345 -23.06 -7.19 -3.74
C LYS A 345 -22.23 -5.90 -3.83
N VAL A 346 -22.21 -5.28 -5.01
CA VAL A 346 -21.58 -3.98 -5.24
C VAL A 346 -22.57 -2.85 -4.91
N ASN A 347 -22.09 -1.85 -4.17
CA ASN A 347 -22.80 -0.61 -3.86
C ASN A 347 -21.84 0.55 -4.14
N VAL A 348 -22.37 1.72 -4.46
CA VAL A 348 -21.60 2.95 -4.71
C VAL A 348 -22.06 4.07 -3.79
N TYR A 349 -21.15 4.99 -3.48
CA TYR A 349 -21.44 6.19 -2.69
C TYR A 349 -20.60 7.37 -3.14
N ASN A 350 -21.05 8.59 -2.84
CA ASN A 350 -20.32 9.81 -3.18
C ASN A 350 -19.13 9.98 -2.22
N SER A 351 -17.92 9.72 -2.71
CA SER A 351 -16.69 9.77 -1.93
C SER A 351 -16.34 11.18 -1.43
N GLN A 352 -16.78 12.22 -2.15
CA GLN A 352 -16.52 13.63 -1.80
C GLN A 352 -17.15 14.00 -0.44
N THR A 353 -18.18 13.27 -0.02
CA THR A 353 -18.89 13.52 1.25
C THR A 353 -18.19 12.95 2.48
N ALA A 354 -17.15 12.13 2.32
CA ALA A 354 -16.45 11.52 3.44
C ALA A 354 -15.57 12.50 4.23
N ASN A 355 -15.11 13.57 3.56
CA ASN A 355 -14.30 14.66 4.12
C ASN A 355 -13.21 14.19 5.11
N ILE A 356 -12.43 13.19 4.72
CA ILE A 356 -11.52 12.47 5.62
C ILE A 356 -10.37 13.32 6.15
N TRP A 357 -10.10 14.47 5.55
CA TRP A 357 -9.05 15.40 5.98
C TRP A 357 -9.61 16.68 6.63
N GLY A 358 -10.94 16.80 6.80
CA GLY A 358 -11.55 17.93 7.49
C GLY A 358 -11.85 19.15 6.61
#